data_AF-A0A359BEB3-F1
#
_entry.id   AF-A0A359BEB3-F1
#
_cell.length_a   1.000
_cell.length_b   1.000
_cell.length_c   1.000
_cell.angle_alpha   90.00
_cell.angle_beta   90.00
_cell.angle_gamma   90.00
#
_symmetry.space_group_name_H-M   'P 1'
#
loop_
_entity.id
_entity.type
_entity.pdbx_description
1 polymer ?
#
loop_
_entity_poly.entity_id
_entity_poly.type
_entity_poly.pdbx_seq_one_letter_code
_entity_poly.pdbx_strand_id
1 'polypeptide(L)'
;MKFTQIKSRLATCIAASFCMLFATQSWAEDWSKVEAAAKQEGKLLVYSTTSRTAKAAKAFSKSTGIAVEVVRLKEQELITRSYQE
;
A
#
# COMPACT_ATOMS: atom_id res chain seq x y z
N MET A 1 41.06 39.91 -8.26
CA MET A 1 40.80 38.68 -7.47
C MET A 1 39.41 38.57 -6.81
N LYS A 2 38.41 39.40 -7.15
CA LYS A 2 37.05 39.32 -6.52
C LYS A 2 36.00 38.54 -7.35
N PHE A 3 36.20 38.37 -8.65
CA PHE A 3 35.23 37.71 -9.55
C PHE A 3 35.21 36.17 -9.43
N THR A 4 36.32 35.54 -9.04
CA THR A 4 36.42 34.08 -8.91
C THR A 4 35.69 33.54 -7.67
N GLN A 5 35.66 34.31 -6.58
CA GLN A 5 34.98 33.97 -5.33
C GLN A 5 33.45 34.00 -5.45
N ILE A 6 32.91 34.89 -6.29
CA ILE A 6 31.46 35.04 -6.52
C ILE A 6 30.91 33.83 -7.29
N LYS A 7 31.64 33.34 -8.30
CA LYS A 7 31.26 32.14 -9.08
C LYS A 7 31.26 30.87 -8.22
N SER A 8 32.23 30.74 -7.31
CA SER A 8 32.32 29.62 -6.36
C SER A 8 31.12 29.59 -5.40
N ARG A 9 30.76 30.73 -4.79
CA ARG A 9 29.60 30.82 -3.89
C ARG A 9 28.26 30.62 -4.60
N LEU A 10 28.12 31.07 -5.84
CA LEU A 10 26.91 30.88 -6.63
C LEU A 10 26.70 29.40 -7.02
N ALA A 11 27.79 28.69 -7.36
CA ALA A 11 27.74 27.25 -7.64
C ALA A 11 27.37 26.42 -6.40
N THR A 12 27.88 26.79 -5.22
CA THR A 12 27.56 26.10 -3.96
C THR A 12 26.09 26.26 -3.55
N CYS A 13 25.48 27.42 -3.81
CA CYS A 13 24.06 27.66 -3.54
C CYS A 13 23.13 26.88 -4.49
N ILE A 14 23.52 26.70 -5.77
CA ILE A 14 22.75 25.93 -6.74
C ILE A 14 22.80 24.43 -6.41
N ALA A 15 23.97 23.90 -6.02
CA ALA A 15 24.10 22.51 -5.59
C ALA A 15 23.31 22.19 -4.31
N ALA A 16 23.32 23.10 -3.33
CA ALA A 16 22.53 22.95 -2.11
C ALA A 16 21.01 23.02 -2.36
N SER A 17 20.58 23.83 -3.34
CA SER A 17 19.17 23.95 -3.73
C SER A 17 18.67 22.74 -4.53
N PHE A 18 19.55 22.06 -5.27
CA PHE A 18 19.21 20.83 -6.01
C PHE A 18 19.05 19.62 -5.08
N CYS A 19 19.78 19.56 -3.97
CA CYS A 19 19.66 18.48 -2.98
C CYS A 19 18.32 18.47 -2.22
N MET A 20 17.64 19.61 -2.04
CA MET A 20 16.35 19.65 -1.34
C MET A 20 15.17 19.14 -2.19
N LEU A 21 15.33 19.04 -3.52
CA LEU A 21 14.28 18.59 -4.43
C LEU A 21 14.10 17.06 -4.45
N PHE A 22 15.09 16.28 -4.00
CA PHE A 22 15.02 14.81 -3.99
C PHE A 22 14.48 14.21 -2.67
N ALA A 23 14.25 15.01 -1.63
CA ALA A 23 13.91 14.51 -0.30
C ALA A 23 12.42 14.15 -0.09
N THR A 24 11.59 14.16 -1.13
CA THR A 24 10.12 13.94 -1.02
C THR A 24 9.59 12.87 -1.95
N GLN A 25 10.33 11.77 -2.17
CA GLN A 25 9.69 10.56 -2.67
C GLN A 25 8.84 9.93 -1.56
N SER A 26 7.61 10.42 -1.40
CA SER A 26 6.57 9.68 -0.71
C SER A 26 6.29 8.41 -1.52
N TRP A 27 6.43 7.24 -0.90
CA TRP A 27 6.04 5.97 -1.51
C TRP A 27 4.52 5.93 -1.55
N ALA A 28 3.93 6.59 -2.54
CA ALA A 28 2.51 6.49 -2.82
C ALA A 28 2.27 5.07 -3.35
N GLU A 29 1.51 4.29 -2.59
CA GLU A 29 1.12 2.94 -3.00
C GLU A 29 0.15 3.03 -4.18
N ASP A 30 0.46 2.35 -5.27
CA ASP A 30 -0.40 2.29 -6.45
C ASP A 30 -1.50 1.26 -6.25
N TRP A 31 -2.58 1.69 -5.59
CA TRP A 31 -3.75 0.86 -5.31
C TRP A 31 -4.42 0.32 -6.58
N SER A 32 -4.29 1.02 -7.72
CA SER A 32 -4.87 0.55 -8.97
C SER A 32 -4.19 -0.73 -9.47
N LYS A 33 -2.87 -0.81 -9.29
CA LYS A 33 -2.08 -1.99 -9.61
C LYS A 33 -2.42 -3.16 -8.68
N VAL A 34 -2.60 -2.88 -7.39
CA VAL A 34 -2.98 -3.90 -6.39
C VAL A 34 -4.36 -4.47 -6.71
N GLU A 35 -5.35 -3.62 -6.99
CA GLU A 35 -6.70 -4.07 -7.37
C GLU A 35 -6.70 -4.88 -8.66
N ALA A 36 -5.91 -4.50 -9.66
CA ALA A 36 -5.80 -5.25 -10.91
C ALA A 36 -5.22 -6.65 -10.69
N ALA A 37 -4.18 -6.77 -9.87
CA ALA A 37 -3.59 -8.06 -9.51
C ALA A 37 -4.59 -8.93 -8.73
N ALA A 38 -5.25 -8.36 -7.71
CA ALA A 38 -6.24 -9.09 -6.91
C ALA A 38 -7.43 -9.62 -7.73
N LYS A 39 -7.86 -8.88 -8.78
CA LYS A 39 -8.87 -9.35 -9.72
C LYS A 39 -8.41 -10.55 -10.55
N GLN A 40 -7.12 -10.62 -10.88
CA GLN A 40 -6.53 -11.75 -11.61
C GLN A 40 -6.42 -13.00 -10.73
N GLU A 41 -6.16 -12.82 -9.43
CA GLU A 41 -6.13 -13.90 -8.44
C GLU A 41 -7.53 -14.50 -8.17
N GLY A 42 -8.59 -13.73 -8.45
CA GLY A 42 -9.97 -14.20 -8.51
C GLY A 42 -10.77 -13.91 -7.23
N LYS A 43 -10.54 -14.66 -6.16
CA LYS A 43 -11.37 -14.59 -4.94
C LYS A 43 -10.53 -14.51 -3.67
N LEU A 44 -10.87 -13.55 -2.81
CA LEU A 44 -10.31 -13.43 -1.47
C LEU A 44 -11.10 -14.29 -0.48
N LEU A 45 -10.43 -15.21 0.20
CA LEU A 45 -11.00 -15.98 1.31
C LEU A 45 -10.62 -15.33 2.64
N VAL A 46 -11.61 -15.09 3.50
CA VAL A 46 -11.41 -14.44 4.81
C VAL A 46 -11.94 -15.34 5.91
N TYR A 47 -11.03 -15.79 6.76
CA TYR A 47 -11.36 -16.44 8.03
C TYR A 47 -11.60 -15.38 9.11
N SER A 48 -12.77 -15.41 9.76
CA SER A 48 -13.13 -14.44 10.80
C SER A 48 -13.84 -15.08 11.97
N THR A 49 -13.60 -14.54 13.17
CA THR A 49 -14.31 -14.94 14.40
C THR A 49 -15.61 -14.16 14.58
N THR A 50 -15.79 -13.04 13.86
CA THR A 50 -16.92 -12.12 14.03
C THR A 50 -17.85 -12.11 12.82
N SER A 51 -19.14 -11.88 13.07
CA SER A 51 -20.15 -11.78 12.00
C SER A 51 -20.06 -10.52 11.14
N ARG A 52 -19.41 -9.46 11.64
CA ARG A 52 -19.36 -8.14 10.97
C ARG A 52 -18.55 -8.17 9.67
N THR A 53 -17.61 -9.10 9.54
CA THR A 53 -16.76 -9.26 8.35
C THR A 53 -17.60 -9.57 7.10
N ALA A 54 -18.71 -10.30 7.22
CA ALA A 54 -19.58 -10.57 6.07
C ALA A 54 -20.22 -9.30 5.48
N LYS A 55 -20.53 -8.29 6.32
CA LYS A 55 -21.05 -7.01 5.84
C LYS A 55 -19.97 -6.19 5.15
N ALA A 56 -18.76 -6.17 5.72
CA ALA A 56 -17.60 -5.51 5.12
C ALA A 56 -17.22 -6.14 3.78
N ALA A 57 -17.22 -7.47 3.69
CA ALA A 57 -16.95 -8.21 2.46
C ALA A 57 -17.94 -7.87 1.33
N LYS A 58 -19.24 -7.76 1.64
CA LYS A 58 -20.25 -7.32 0.67
C LYS A 58 -20.00 -5.89 0.19
N ALA A 59 -19.66 -4.97 1.10
CA ALA A 59 -19.37 -3.58 0.74
C ALA A 59 -18.10 -3.47 -0.12
N PHE A 60 -17.03 -4.18 0.27
CA PHE A 60 -15.76 -4.22 -0.46
C PHE A 60 -15.94 -4.82 -1.86
N SER A 61 -16.60 -5.97 -1.96
CA SER A 61 -16.88 -6.62 -3.25
C SER A 61 -17.67 -5.70 -4.18
N LYS A 62 -18.61 -4.92 -3.62
CA LYS A 62 -19.39 -3.94 -4.39
C LYS A 62 -18.54 -2.77 -4.89
N SER A 63 -17.56 -2.30 -4.12
CA SER A 63 -16.73 -1.15 -4.51
C SER A 63 -15.60 -1.53 -5.45
N THR A 64 -14.99 -2.71 -5.27
CA THR A 64 -13.79 -3.11 -6.03
C THR A 64 -14.10 -4.10 -7.15
N GLY A 65 -15.22 -4.84 -7.06
CA GLY A 65 -15.55 -5.95 -7.95
C GLY A 65 -14.81 -7.25 -7.63
N ILE A 66 -14.01 -7.29 -6.56
CA ILE A 66 -13.29 -8.49 -6.12
C ILE A 66 -14.24 -9.40 -5.34
N ALA A 67 -14.29 -10.68 -5.69
CA ALA A 67 -15.11 -11.64 -4.97
C ALA A 67 -14.51 -11.93 -3.58
N VAL A 68 -15.32 -11.84 -2.53
CA VAL A 68 -14.89 -12.17 -1.16
C VAL A 68 -15.78 -13.25 -0.56
N GLU A 69 -15.16 -14.33 -0.10
CA GLU A 69 -15.80 -15.35 0.71
C GLU A 69 -15.40 -15.19 2.18
N VAL A 70 -16.39 -15.22 3.07
CA VAL A 70 -16.14 -15.11 4.51
C VAL A 70 -16.56 -16.41 5.17
N VAL A 71 -15.60 -17.08 5.79
CA VAL A 71 -15.83 -18.29 6.59
C VAL A 71 -15.71 -17.91 8.06
N ARG A 72 -16.78 -18.14 8.81
CA ARG A 72 -16.79 -17.89 10.25
C ARG A 72 -16.22 -19.09 10.99
N LEU A 73 -15.15 -18.88 11.73
CA LEU A 73 -14.49 -19.90 12.54
C LEU A 73 -14.49 -19.51 14.02
N LYS A 74 -14.31 -20.49 14.90
CA LYS A 74 -13.93 -20.22 16.29
C LYS A 74 -12.45 -19.82 16.35
N GLU A 75 -12.02 -19.15 17.41
CA GLU A 75 -10.64 -18.68 17.56
C GLU A 75 -9.61 -19.81 17.43
N GLN A 76 -9.86 -20.94 18.09
CA GLN A 76 -8.97 -22.10 18.04
C GLN A 76 -8.89 -22.69 16.63
N GLU A 77 -10.03 -22.77 15.94
CA GLU A 77 -10.12 -23.28 14.57
C GLU A 77 -9.40 -22.36 13.58
N LEU A 78 -9.51 -21.04 13.76
CA LEU A 78 -8.81 -20.06 12.94
C LEU A 78 -7.29 -20.26 13.05
N ILE A 79 -6.78 -20.38 14.28
CA ILE A 79 -5.35 -20.61 14.52
C ILE A 79 -4.91 -21.89 13.81
N THR A 80 -5.59 -23.01 14.05
CA THR A 80 -5.22 -24.29 13.42
C THR A 80 -5.24 -24.21 11.90
N ARG A 81 -6.26 -23.58 11.32
CA ARG A 81 -6.41 -23.50 9.87
C ARG A 81 -5.37 -22.59 9.22
N SER A 82 -5.01 -21.48 9.87
CA SER A 82 -3.93 -20.59 9.40
C SER A 82 -2.54 -21.23 9.41
N TYR A 83 -2.32 -22.29 10.20
CA TYR A 83 -1.06 -23.04 10.20
C TYR A 83 -1.00 -24.15 9.14
N GLN A 84 -2.14 -24.60 8.62
CA GLN A 84 -2.24 -25.74 7.70
C GLN A 84 -2.25 -25.35 6.22
N GLU A 85 -2.53 -24.08 5.92
CA GLU A 85 -2.48 -23.48 4.58
C GLU A 85 -1.14 -22.78 4.34
#